data_AF-A0A1T4PQM5-F1
#
_entry.id   AF-A0A1T4PQM5-F1
#
_cell.length_a   1.000
_cell.length_b   1.000
_cell.length_c   1.000
_cell.angle_alpha   90.00
_cell.angle_beta   90.00
_cell.angle_gamma   90.00
#
_symmetry.space_group_name_H-M   'P 1'
#
loop_
_entity.id
_entity.type
_entity.pdbx_description
1 polymer ?
#
loop_
_entity_poly.entity_id
_entity_poly.type
_entity_poly.pdbx_seq_one_letter_code
_entity_poly.pdbx_strand_id
1 'polypeptide(L)'
;MLIDLTLEAQDARSVETFEQALGRAPEVVEPRRLSGGPDYFARVAVADLAADETFPSRHVMTIPRIRSITSHFTMKHIEPAL
;
A
#
# COMPACT_ATOMS: atom_id res chain seq x y z
N MET A 1 6.95 -1.63 6.36
CA MET A 1 6.18 -2.83 5.93
C MET A 1 6.05 -2.96 4.41
N LEU A 2 5.48 -4.08 3.97
CA LEU A 2 4.92 -4.26 2.63
C LEU A 2 3.39 -4.33 2.72
N ILE A 3 2.68 -3.86 1.69
CA ILE A 3 1.23 -3.86 1.67
C ILE A 3 0.68 -4.27 0.29
N ASP A 4 -0.28 -5.18 0.30
CA ASP A 4 -1.06 -5.59 -0.86
C ASP A 4 -2.42 -4.89 -0.83
N LEU A 5 -2.82 -4.32 -1.96
CA LEU A 5 -4.04 -3.53 -2.09
C LEU A 5 -4.85 -4.02 -3.29
N THR A 6 -6.11 -4.34 -3.04
CA THR A 6 -7.07 -4.75 -4.08
C THR A 6 -8.24 -3.78 -4.09
N LEU A 7 -8.63 -3.32 -5.26
CA LEU A 7 -9.76 -2.41 -5.46
C LEU A 7 -11.05 -3.19 -5.66
N GLU A 8 -12.18 -2.56 -5.40
CA GLU A 8 -13.48 -3.13 -5.75
C GLU A 8 -13.67 -3.18 -7.27
N ALA A 9 -13.17 -2.17 -8.00
CA ALA A 9 -13.24 -2.05 -9.45
C ALA A 9 -11.96 -1.39 -10.00
N GLN A 10 -11.52 -1.83 -11.18
CA GLN A 10 -10.34 -1.33 -11.87
C GLN A 10 -10.68 -0.51 -13.12
N ASP A 11 -11.87 0.11 -13.14
CA ASP A 11 -12.18 1.11 -14.16
C ASP A 11 -11.24 2.33 -14.04
N ALA A 12 -11.07 3.07 -15.13
CA ALA A 12 -10.08 4.15 -15.22
C ALA A 12 -10.19 5.18 -14.10
N ARG A 13 -11.42 5.53 -13.67
CA ARG A 13 -11.65 6.51 -12.61
C ARG A 13 -11.27 5.97 -11.24
N SER A 14 -11.61 4.72 -10.96
CA SER A 14 -11.25 4.05 -9.69
C SER A 14 -9.73 3.94 -9.54
N VAL A 15 -9.04 3.56 -10.62
CA VAL A 15 -7.57 3.51 -10.69
C VAL A 15 -6.95 4.89 -10.44
N GLU A 16 -7.37 5.91 -11.19
CA GLU A 16 -6.81 7.25 -11.06
C GLU A 16 -7.01 7.83 -9.65
N THR A 17 -8.22 7.66 -9.09
CA THR A 17 -8.54 8.15 -7.74
C THR A 17 -7.65 7.48 -6.70
N PHE A 18 -7.46 6.16 -6.82
CA PHE A 18 -6.62 5.40 -5.90
C PHE A 18 -5.15 5.81 -6.02
N GLU A 19 -4.59 5.85 -7.23
CA GLU A 19 -3.17 6.20 -7.44
C GLU A 19 -2.87 7.62 -6.96
N GLN A 20 -3.78 8.58 -7.22
CA GLN A 20 -3.64 9.94 -6.69
C GLN A 20 -3.72 10.00 -5.16
N ALA A 21 -4.58 9.21 -4.53
CA ALA A 21 -4.71 9.18 -3.07
C ALA A 21 -3.49 8.52 -2.43
N LEU A 22 -3.07 7.35 -2.94
CA LEU A 22 -1.91 6.63 -2.47
C LEU A 22 -0.62 7.46 -2.63
N GLY A 23 -0.47 8.16 -3.74
CA GLY A 23 0.68 9.04 -4.00
C GLY A 23 0.79 10.27 -3.09
N ARG A 24 -0.25 10.58 -2.29
CA ARG A 24 -0.18 11.66 -1.27
C ARG A 24 0.42 11.20 0.05
N ALA A 25 0.58 9.89 0.26
CA ALA A 25 1.19 9.34 1.47
C ALA A 25 2.72 9.27 1.30
N PRO A 26 3.50 10.19 1.92
CA PRO A 26 4.96 10.22 1.75
C PRO A 26 5.67 8.96 2.27
N GLU A 27 5.01 8.18 3.12
CA GLU A 27 5.51 6.90 3.62
C GLU A 27 5.53 5.82 2.52
N VAL A 28 4.75 5.98 1.43
CA VAL A 28 4.73 5.05 0.29
C VAL A 28 5.92 5.32 -0.62
N VAL A 29 6.93 4.45 -0.58
CA VAL A 29 8.22 4.69 -1.23
C VAL A 29 8.46 3.85 -2.47
N GLU A 30 7.72 2.74 -2.65
CA GLU A 30 7.75 1.94 -3.88
C GLU A 30 6.35 1.44 -4.23
N PRO A 31 5.46 2.30 -4.74
CA PRO A 31 4.17 1.86 -5.25
C PRO A 31 4.35 1.11 -6.57
N ARG A 32 3.72 -0.05 -6.69
CA ARG A 32 3.76 -0.88 -7.89
C ARG A 32 2.35 -1.32 -8.23
N ARG A 33 1.94 -1.09 -9.47
CA ARG A 33 0.73 -1.70 -10.04
C ARG A 33 1.08 -3.05 -10.64
N LEU A 34 0.25 -4.05 -10.38
CA LEU A 34 0.50 -5.41 -10.84
C LEU A 34 -0.54 -5.84 -11.88
N SER A 35 -0.17 -6.80 -12.72
CA SER A 35 -1.11 -7.53 -13.57
C SER A 35 -1.61 -8.76 -12.80
N GLY A 36 -2.92 -8.87 -12.58
CA GLY A 36 -3.51 -9.90 -11.73
C GLY A 36 -3.80 -9.39 -10.33
N GLY A 37 -3.83 -10.29 -9.34
CA GLY A 37 -4.10 -9.95 -7.94
C GLY A 37 -2.84 -10.13 -7.07
N PRO A 38 -2.58 -9.23 -6.10
CA PRO A 38 -3.34 -8.00 -5.81
C PRO A 38 -3.17 -6.95 -6.92
N ASP A 39 -4.04 -5.93 -6.94
CA ASP A 39 -3.97 -4.88 -7.96
C ASP A 39 -2.73 -4.00 -7.79
N TYR A 40 -2.33 -3.77 -6.53
CA TYR A 40 -1.13 -3.03 -6.18
C TYR A 40 -0.36 -3.69 -5.05
N PHE A 41 0.94 -3.47 -5.08
CA PHE A 41 1.87 -3.75 -4.00
C PHE A 41 2.65 -2.48 -3.70
N ALA A 42 2.89 -2.19 -2.42
CA ALA A 42 3.75 -1.08 -2.05
C ALA A 42 4.68 -1.40 -0.90
N ARG A 43 5.91 -0.87 -0.97
CA ARG A 43 6.77 -0.74 0.21
C ARG A 43 6.43 0.57 0.93
N VAL A 44 6.21 0.47 2.22
CA VAL A 44 5.90 1.61 3.10
C VAL A 44 7.03 1.77 4.12
N ALA A 45 7.65 2.95 4.11
CA ALA A 45 8.67 3.35 5.06
C ALA A 45 8.00 3.87 6.34
N VAL A 46 8.03 3.05 7.37
CA VAL A 46 7.56 3.39 8.72
C VAL A 46 8.73 3.40 9.69
N ALA A 47 8.58 4.11 10.81
CA ALA A 47 9.62 4.18 11.84
C ALA A 47 9.65 2.94 12.75
N ASP A 48 8.49 2.37 13.07
CA ASP A 48 8.34 1.27 14.02
C ASP A 48 7.02 0.50 13.79
N LEU A 49 6.77 -0.51 14.63
CA LEU A 49 5.58 -1.36 14.57
C LEU A 49 4.27 -0.58 14.83
N ALA A 50 4.30 0.44 15.69
CA ALA A 50 3.11 1.24 15.95
C ALA A 50 2.74 2.12 14.74
N ALA A 51 3.75 2.62 14.03
CA ALA A 51 3.57 3.32 12.75
C ALA A 51 3.02 2.37 11.67
N ASP A 52 3.42 1.10 11.66
CA ASP A 52 2.85 0.08 10.76
C ASP A 52 1.35 -0.17 11.00
N GLU A 53 0.89 -0.22 12.26
CA GLU A 53 -0.54 -0.41 12.57
C GLU A 53 -1.40 0.80 12.19
N THR A 54 -0.84 2.01 12.32
CA THR A 54 -1.60 3.26 12.10
C THR A 54 -1.63 3.70 10.65
N PHE A 55 -0.64 3.34 9.83
CA PHE A 55 -0.59 3.74 8.42
C PHE A 55 -1.83 3.31 7.60
N PRO A 56 -2.29 2.03 7.64
CA PRO A 56 -3.43 1.61 6.84
C PRO A 56 -4.71 2.37 7.20
N SER A 57 -4.98 2.58 8.50
CA SER A 57 -6.17 3.30 8.95
C SER A 57 -6.13 4.79 8.61
N ARG A 58 -4.95 5.41 8.73
CA ARG A 58 -4.76 6.85 8.45
C ARG A 58 -4.83 7.18 6.97
N HIS A 59 -4.28 6.31 6.10
CA HIS A 59 -4.12 6.61 4.68
C HIS A 59 -4.98 5.70 3.82
N VAL A 60 -4.72 4.40 3.87
CA VAL A 60 -5.28 3.44 2.90
C VAL A 60 -6.79 3.25 3.06
N MET A 61 -7.27 3.00 4.27
CA MET A 61 -8.69 2.78 4.57
C MET A 61 -9.56 4.03 4.34
N THR A 62 -8.94 5.20 4.17
CA THR A 62 -9.65 6.44 3.81
C THR A 62 -9.92 6.54 2.31
N ILE A 63 -9.24 5.72 1.50
CA ILE A 63 -9.42 5.69 0.04
C ILE A 63 -10.70 4.92 -0.27
N PRO A 64 -11.64 5.50 -1.03
CA PRO A 64 -12.89 4.84 -1.34
C PRO A 64 -12.64 3.59 -2.21
N ARG A 65 -13.51 2.57 -2.05
CA ARG A 65 -13.58 1.38 -2.91
C ARG A 65 -12.34 0.48 -2.86
N ILE A 66 -11.70 0.39 -1.69
CA ILE A 66 -10.73 -0.67 -1.41
C ILE A 66 -11.48 -1.94 -0.99
N ARG A 67 -11.20 -3.04 -1.69
CA ARG A 67 -11.76 -4.37 -1.39
C ARG A 67 -11.00 -5.06 -0.28
N SER A 68 -9.67 -5.04 -0.32
CA SER A 68 -8.84 -5.71 0.69
C SER A 68 -7.49 -5.03 0.86
N ILE A 69 -6.99 -5.10 2.10
CA ILE A 69 -5.68 -4.64 2.50
C ILE A 69 -5.00 -5.80 3.23
N THR A 70 -3.81 -6.19 2.78
CA THR A 70 -2.98 -7.17 3.49
C THR A 70 -1.64 -6.53 3.82
N SER A 71 -1.38 -6.31 5.11
CA SER A 71 -0.10 -5.78 5.59
C SER A 71 0.85 -6.92 5.95
N HIS A 72 2.11 -6.81 5.52
CA HIS A 72 3.16 -7.77 5.83
C HIS A 72 4.30 -7.06 6.58
N PHE A 73 4.51 -7.47 7.82
CA PHE A 73 5.63 -6.98 8.62
C PHE A 73 6.93 -7.67 8.20
N THR A 74 7.98 -6.88 7.95
CA THR A 74 9.29 -7.43 7.61
C THR A 74 10.00 -7.90 8.87
N MET A 75 10.12 -9.22 9.04
CA MET A 75 10.81 -9.79 10.20
C MET A 75 12.33 -9.57 10.18
N LYS A 76 12.96 -9.75 9.02
CA LYS A 76 14.40 -9.64 8.84
C LYS A 76 14.73 -9.36 7.38
N HIS A 77 15.66 -8.44 7.14
CA HIS A 77 16.33 -8.31 5.84
C HIS A 77 17.44 -9.36 5.74
N ILE A 78 17.35 -10.21 4.71
CA ILE A 78 18.31 -11.30 4.47
C ILE A 78 19.53 -10.84 3.66
N GLU A 79 19.35 -9.81 2.85
CA GLU A 79 20.41 -9.15 2.09
C GLU A 79 20.65 -7.75 2.66
N PRO A 80 21.91 -7.27 2.66
CA PRO A 80 22.20 -5.89 3.03
C PRO A 80 21.48 -4.93 2.08
N ALA A 81 20.88 -3.87 2.62
CA ALA A 81 20.36 -2.78 1.81
C ALA A 81 21.50 -2.19 0.97
N LEU A 82 21.28 -2.07 -0.34
CA LEU A 82 22.21 -1.43 -1.28
C LEU A 82 22.47 0.03 -0.89
#